data_AF-A0A380DWP8-F1
#
_entry.id   AF-A0A380DWP8-F1
#
_cell.length_a   1.000
_cell.length_b   1.000
_cell.length_c   1.000
_cell.angle_alpha   90.00
_cell.angle_beta   90.00
_cell.angle_gamma   90.00
#
_symmetry.space_group_name_H-M   'P 1'
#
loop_
_entity.id
_entity.type
_entity.pdbx_description
1 polymer ?
#
loop_
_entity_poly.entity_id
_entity_poly.type
_entity_poly.pdbx_seq_one_letter_code
_entity_poly.pdbx_strand_id
1 'polypeptide(L)'
;MDLNLTMIIIIILFGFIAAFIDSVVGGGGLISTPALLAIGLPPSVALGTNKLASSFGSLTSTIKFIRSGKVDLYVVAKLFGFVFLASACGAYIATMVPSQY
;
A
#
# COMPACT_ATOMS: atom_id res chain seq x y z
N MET A 1 -24.41 8.78 3.37
CA MET A 1 -23.85 7.47 2.96
C MET A 1 -24.33 6.47 4.01
N ASP A 2 -25.36 5.70 3.68
CA ASP A 2 -25.89 4.70 4.60
C ASP A 2 -25.08 3.42 4.42
N LEU A 3 -24.10 3.22 5.30
CA LEU A 3 -23.26 2.03 5.32
C LEU A 3 -24.09 0.84 5.78
N ASN A 4 -24.68 0.12 4.83
CA ASN A 4 -25.43 -1.10 5.08
C ASN A 4 -24.48 -2.21 5.55
N LEU A 5 -24.92 -3.04 6.53
CA LEU A 5 -24.11 -4.11 7.11
C LEU A 5 -23.53 -5.06 6.04
N THR A 6 -24.31 -5.32 4.98
CA THR A 6 -23.87 -6.13 3.84
C THR A 6 -22.70 -5.50 3.08
N MET A 7 -22.69 -4.16 2.90
CA MET A 7 -21.57 -3.47 2.25
C MET A 7 -20.30 -3.55 3.09
N ILE A 8 -20.42 -3.43 4.42
CA ILE A 8 -19.27 -3.52 5.34
C ILE A 8 -18.62 -4.90 5.22
N ILE A 9 -19.43 -5.97 5.23
CA ILE A 9 -18.93 -7.35 5.09
C ILE A 9 -18.22 -7.56 3.75
N ILE A 10 -18.78 -7.04 2.65
CA ILE A 10 -18.17 -7.14 1.31
C ILE A 10 -16.83 -6.41 1.27
N ILE A 11 -16.74 -5.20 1.82
CA ILE A 11 -15.50 -4.40 1.83
C ILE A 11 -14.42 -5.09 2.67
N ILE A 12 -14.78 -5.69 3.81
CA ILE A 12 -13.84 -6.46 4.64
C ILE A 12 -13.30 -7.68 3.88
N LEU A 13 -14.18 -8.44 3.22
CA LEU A 13 -13.80 -9.63 2.45
C LEU A 13 -12.89 -9.30 1.28
N PHE A 14 -13.28 -8.32 0.46
CA PHE A 14 -12.46 -7.86 -0.67
C PHE A 14 -11.16 -7.20 -0.21
N GLY A 15 -11.20 -6.43 0.88
CA GLY A 15 -10.01 -5.85 1.50
C GLY A 15 -9.03 -6.90 2.00
N PHE A 16 -9.54 -8.00 2.59
CA PHE A 16 -8.72 -9.12 3.04
C PHE A 16 -8.06 -9.86 1.87
N ILE A 17 -8.82 -10.17 0.81
CA ILE A 17 -8.28 -10.83 -0.40
C ILE A 17 -7.24 -9.94 -1.08
N ALA A 18 -7.53 -8.64 -1.21
CA ALA A 18 -6.60 -7.67 -1.78
C ALA A 18 -5.32 -7.58 -0.96
N ALA A 19 -5.41 -7.53 0.38
CA ALA A 19 -4.26 -7.50 1.28
C ALA A 19 -3.45 -8.81 1.24
N PHE A 20 -4.13 -9.96 1.13
CA PHE A 20 -3.47 -11.25 0.96
C PHE A 20 -2.66 -11.30 -0.34
N ILE A 21 -3.24 -10.85 -1.45
CA ILE A 21 -2.56 -10.78 -2.75
C ILE A 21 -1.43 -9.74 -2.74
N ASP A 22 -1.62 -8.59 -2.08
CA ASP A 22 -0.55 -7.58 -1.90
C ASP A 22 0.66 -8.17 -1.18
N SER A 23 0.42 -9.01 -0.18
CA SER A 23 1.47 -9.67 0.60
C SER A 23 2.25 -10.72 -0.20
N VAL A 24 1.62 -11.40 -1.17
CA VAL A 24 2.27 -12.46 -1.97
C VAL A 24 2.98 -11.91 -3.21
N VAL A 25 2.38 -10.94 -3.90
CA VAL A 25 2.83 -10.47 -5.23
C VAL A 25 3.20 -8.98 -5.26
N GLY A 26 2.81 -8.19 -4.25
CA GLY A 26 3.09 -6.73 -4.20
C GLY A 26 2.16 -5.88 -5.08
N GLY A 27 0.99 -6.41 -5.47
CA GLY A 27 0.08 -5.78 -6.43
C GLY A 27 -1.37 -5.57 -5.93
N GLY A 28 -1.65 -5.74 -4.65
CA GLY A 28 -3.01 -5.61 -4.08
C GLY A 28 -3.58 -4.19 -4.17
N GLY A 29 -2.72 -3.19 -4.40
CA GLY A 29 -3.14 -1.86 -4.82
C GLY A 29 -3.99 -1.85 -6.08
N LEU A 30 -3.76 -2.75 -7.04
CA LEU A 30 -4.55 -2.89 -8.26
C LEU A 30 -5.99 -3.37 -8.01
N ILE A 31 -6.25 -3.95 -6.84
CA ILE A 31 -7.58 -4.42 -6.42
C ILE A 31 -8.22 -3.38 -5.51
N SER A 32 -7.48 -2.86 -4.52
CA SER A 32 -8.02 -1.92 -3.52
C SER A 32 -8.35 -0.55 -4.12
N THR A 33 -7.54 -0.02 -5.05
CA THR A 33 -7.79 1.30 -5.64
C THR A 33 -9.07 1.36 -6.46
N PRO A 34 -9.36 0.45 -7.42
CA PRO A 34 -10.65 0.45 -8.10
C PRO A 34 -11.81 0.12 -7.17
N ALA A 35 -11.62 -0.70 -6.13
CA ALA A 35 -12.69 -0.95 -5.14
C ALA A 35 -13.03 0.32 -4.33
N LEU A 36 -12.01 1.10 -3.91
CA LEU A 36 -12.20 2.38 -3.22
C LEU A 36 -12.82 3.45 -4.14
N LEU A 37 -12.42 3.48 -5.41
CA LEU A 37 -13.05 4.36 -6.40
C LEU A 37 -14.50 3.96 -6.68
N ALA A 38 -14.81 2.66 -6.74
CA ALA A 38 -16.15 2.14 -6.99
C ALA A 38 -17.15 2.51 -5.88
N ILE A 39 -16.70 2.70 -4.64
CA ILE A 39 -17.54 3.20 -3.54
C ILE A 39 -17.64 4.74 -3.52
N GLY A 40 -17.07 5.44 -4.50
CA GLY A 40 -17.22 6.88 -4.70
C GLY A 40 -16.20 7.75 -3.95
N LEU A 41 -15.07 7.20 -3.48
CA LEU A 41 -14.03 8.03 -2.89
C LEU A 41 -13.33 8.88 -3.97
N PRO A 42 -12.97 10.14 -3.66
CA PRO A 42 -12.12 10.94 -4.55
C PRO A 42 -10.79 10.22 -4.85
N PRO A 43 -10.24 10.32 -6.08
CA PRO A 43 -9.01 9.61 -6.46
C PRO A 43 -7.83 9.87 -5.52
N SER A 44 -7.68 11.11 -5.04
CA SER A 44 -6.64 11.48 -4.08
C SER A 44 -6.74 10.72 -2.75
N VAL A 45 -7.98 10.54 -2.24
CA VAL A 45 -8.25 9.81 -1.00
C VAL A 45 -8.07 8.32 -1.22
N ALA A 46 -8.60 7.77 -2.32
CA ALA A 46 -8.48 6.35 -2.65
C ALA A 46 -7.00 5.91 -2.80
N LEU A 47 -6.20 6.68 -3.56
CA LEU A 47 -4.77 6.43 -3.73
C LEU A 47 -4.00 6.60 -2.41
N GLY A 48 -4.32 7.62 -1.63
CA GLY A 48 -3.73 7.86 -0.32
C GLY A 48 -3.99 6.72 0.66
N THR A 49 -5.25 6.29 0.80
CA THR A 49 -5.65 5.16 1.66
C THR A 49 -4.93 3.87 1.26
N ASN A 50 -4.85 3.57 -0.03
CA ASN A 50 -4.14 2.39 -0.49
C ASN A 50 -2.63 2.44 -0.19
N LYS A 51 -1.98 3.58 -0.44
CA LYS A 51 -0.54 3.75 -0.14
C LYS A 51 -0.25 3.65 1.35
N LEU A 52 -1.11 4.20 2.20
CA LEU A 52 -0.99 4.08 3.65
C LEU A 52 -1.10 2.62 4.10
N ALA A 53 -2.12 1.90 3.63
CA ALA A 53 -2.32 0.48 3.96
C ALA A 53 -1.13 -0.39 3.53
N SER A 54 -0.65 -0.22 2.30
CA SER A 54 0.50 -0.99 1.78
C SER A 54 1.81 -0.66 2.51
N SER A 55 1.97 0.57 3.03
CA SER A 55 3.12 0.95 3.86
C SER A 55 3.15 0.20 5.19
N PHE A 56 2.00 0.08 5.87
CA PHE A 56 1.88 -0.73 7.10
C PHE A 56 2.11 -2.23 6.83
N GLY A 57 1.61 -2.73 5.70
CA GLY A 57 1.87 -4.11 5.26
C GLY A 57 3.36 -4.37 5.05
N SER A 58 4.03 -3.49 4.29
CA SER A 58 5.47 -3.55 4.04
C SER A 58 6.29 -3.45 5.34
N LEU A 59 5.90 -2.57 6.26
CA LEU A 59 6.55 -2.44 7.58
C LEU A 59 6.43 -3.74 8.39
N THR A 60 5.23 -4.33 8.43
CA THR A 60 4.99 -5.59 9.14
C THR A 60 5.81 -6.73 8.55
N SER A 61 5.84 -6.86 7.23
CA SER A 61 6.65 -7.86 6.53
C SER A 61 8.14 -7.66 6.77
N THR A 62 8.61 -6.40 6.76
CA THR A 62 10.00 -6.05 7.09
C THR A 62 10.36 -6.49 8.51
N ILE A 63 9.51 -6.20 9.51
CA ILE A 63 9.73 -6.62 10.90
C ILE A 63 9.77 -8.14 11.01
N LYS A 64 8.86 -8.87 10.34
CA LYS A 64 8.90 -10.34 10.30
C LYS A 64 10.19 -10.88 9.70
N PHE A 65 10.65 -10.31 8.58
CA PHE A 65 11.87 -10.74 7.90
C PHE A 65 13.12 -10.47 8.73
N ILE A 66 13.20 -9.33 9.40
CA ILE A 66 14.29 -9.03 10.34
C ILE A 66 14.27 -10.04 11.49
N ARG A 67 13.09 -10.33 12.05
CA ARG A 67 12.92 -11.31 13.14
C ARG A 67 13.23 -12.76 12.73
N SER A 68 13.10 -13.12 11.45
CA SER A 68 13.42 -14.47 10.99
C SER A 68 14.92 -14.73 10.84
N GLY A 69 15.77 -13.72 11.06
CA GLY A 69 17.23 -13.82 10.93
C GLY A 69 17.72 -14.01 9.49
N LYS A 70 16.82 -13.87 8.50
CA LYS A 70 17.11 -14.05 7.08
C LYS A 70 17.52 -12.74 6.38
N VAL A 71 17.77 -11.68 7.14
CA VAL A 71 18.10 -10.34 6.63
C VAL A 71 19.51 -9.96 7.05
N ASP A 72 20.34 -9.61 6.07
CA ASP A 72 21.63 -8.99 6.31
C ASP A 72 21.45 -7.50 6.63
N LEU A 73 21.46 -7.18 7.93
CA LEU A 73 21.27 -5.81 8.41
C LEU A 73 22.39 -4.85 7.99
N TYR A 74 23.60 -5.37 7.73
CA TYR A 74 24.72 -4.54 7.29
C TYR A 74 24.50 -4.04 5.86
N VAL A 75 24.07 -4.94 4.97
CA VAL A 75 23.72 -4.59 3.59
C VAL A 75 22.53 -3.62 3.56
N VAL A 76 21.48 -3.90 4.35
CA VAL A 76 20.30 -3.03 4.43
C VAL A 76 20.68 -1.63 4.91
N ALA A 77 21.48 -1.50 5.97
CA ALA A 77 21.91 -0.20 6.49
C ALA A 77 22.72 0.60 5.46
N LYS A 78 23.61 -0.06 4.71
CA LYS A 78 24.41 0.59 3.66
C LYS A 78 23.54 1.10 2.51
N LEU A 79 22.51 0.36 2.13
CA LEU A 79 21.60 0.72 1.02
C LEU A 79 20.47 1.65 1.44
N PHE A 80 20.16 1.75 2.74
CA PHE A 80 19.03 2.51 3.26
C PHE A 80 19.02 3.96 2.77
N GLY A 81 20.16 4.65 2.82
CA GLY A 81 20.25 6.06 2.38
C GLY A 81 19.90 6.24 0.90
N PHE A 82 20.39 5.35 0.04
CA PHE A 82 20.08 5.37 -1.40
C PHE A 82 18.60 5.10 -1.66
N VAL A 83 18.03 4.08 -1.01
CA VAL A 83 16.62 3.72 -1.17
C VAL A 83 15.71 4.83 -0.62
N PHE A 84 16.07 5.44 0.50
CA PHE A 84 15.31 6.53 1.10
C PHE A 84 15.27 7.75 0.18
N LEU A 85 16.43 8.17 -0.36
CA LEU A 85 16.51 9.28 -1.31
C LEU A 85 15.72 8.98 -2.60
N ALA A 86 15.90 7.79 -3.18
CA ALA A 86 15.16 7.39 -4.37
C ALA A 86 13.65 7.37 -4.14
N SER A 87 13.19 6.88 -2.99
CA SER A 87 11.78 6.86 -2.60
C SER A 87 11.22 8.28 -2.41
N ALA A 88 11.96 9.16 -1.74
CA ALA A 88 11.57 10.56 -1.55
C ALA A 88 11.47 11.32 -2.88
N CYS A 89 12.47 11.16 -3.76
CA CYS A 89 12.45 11.73 -5.11
C CYS A 89 11.28 11.18 -5.93
N GLY A 90 11.03 9.87 -5.90
CA GLY A 90 9.91 9.25 -6.60
C GLY A 90 8.55 9.76 -6.10
N ALA A 91 8.38 9.90 -4.78
CA ALA A 91 7.17 10.45 -4.19
C ALA A 91 6.94 11.92 -4.60
N TYR A 92 8.00 12.73 -4.64
CA TYR A 92 7.92 14.12 -5.10
C TYR A 92 7.57 14.22 -6.59
N ILE A 93 8.17 13.38 -7.43
CA ILE A 93 7.83 13.33 -8.86
C ILE A 93 6.37 12.92 -9.04
N ALA A 94 5.86 12.00 -8.23
CA ALA A 94 4.48 11.54 -8.31
C ALA A 94 3.45 12.66 -8.02
N THR A 95 3.79 13.68 -7.21
CA THR A 95 2.88 14.82 -6.98
C THR A 95 2.86 15.81 -8.15
N MET A 96 3.85 15.76 -9.04
CA MET A 96 3.90 16.56 -10.27
C MET A 96 3.08 15.95 -11.40
N VAL A 97 2.66 14.68 -11.28
CA VAL A 97 1.81 14.03 -12.27
C VAL A 97 0.40 14.63 -12.20
N PRO A 98 -0.18 15.08 -13.35
CA PRO A 98 -1.51 15.66 -13.35
C PRO A 98 -2.55 14.67 -12.85
N SER A 99 -3.36 15.08 -11.85
CA SER A 99 -4.44 14.27 -11.28
C SER A 99 -5.70 14.21 -12.16
N GLN A 100 -5.58 14.57 -13.44
CA GLN A 100 -6.72 14.85 -14.34
C GLN A 100 -7.17 13.66 -15.21
N TYR A 101 -6.76 12.44 -14.88
CA TYR A 101 -7.26 11.22 -15.51
C TYR A 101 -7.55 10.14 -14.47
#